data_AF-A0A348XHP9-F1
#
_entry.id   AF-A0A348XHP9-F1
#
_cell.length_a   1.000
_cell.length_b   1.000
_cell.length_c   1.000
_cell.angle_alpha   90.00
_cell.angle_beta   90.00
_cell.angle_gamma   90.00
#
_symmetry.space_group_name_H-M   'P 1'
#
loop_
_entity.id
_entity.type
_entity.pdbx_description
1 polymer ?
#
loop_
_entity_poly.entity_id
_entity_poly.type
_entity_poly.pdbx_seq_one_letter_code
_entity_poly.pdbx_strand_id
1 'polypeptide(L)'
;MKMRNNVPNIPCDQPPSAAPSQLLLLARELFRDSAAFRDRAAAHNSRWQRNAAIYQAFCPVPLYTSDLQLTPEMRQQYERFLPVAEFCESLGPALSALLPDASWLPECLRTCDFDGIDQLWRLLPVRLRGCVTFVGLDAWQELLLRLVSPERFGTTAGRYPQQLAQLRQLPTGRLLDVGCGTGEGTLELAALGFDCVGLTSEPLEAWLAQQQGGKRASYLAADALSLPFRVAFDVVTCNGLIGGPYLSRPAAYAKVWEEFERVLRSGGVLLVSDCFHGGRRLARNVFAESAPGTMTVLLNQDDCLMVQRS
;
A
#
# COMPACT_ATOMS: atom_id res chain seq x y z
N MET A 1 5.20 9.53 58.07
CA MET A 1 6.45 9.09 57.40
C MET A 1 6.04 8.52 56.04
N LYS A 2 6.54 9.10 54.95
CA LYS A 2 6.15 8.81 53.56
C LYS A 2 6.73 7.46 53.14
N MET A 3 5.96 6.61 52.47
CA MET A 3 6.51 5.58 51.58
C MET A 3 6.13 5.93 50.15
N ARG A 4 7.18 6.15 49.35
CA ARG A 4 7.14 6.56 47.95
C ARG A 4 6.90 5.34 47.08
N ASN A 5 6.01 5.48 46.10
CA ASN A 5 5.90 4.59 44.95
C ASN A 5 7.22 4.58 44.18
N ASN A 6 7.73 3.40 43.85
CA ASN A 6 8.88 3.22 42.96
C ASN A 6 8.37 2.55 41.68
N VAL A 7 7.99 3.37 40.69
CA VAL A 7 7.77 2.94 39.30
C VAL A 7 9.07 3.25 38.56
N PRO A 8 9.68 2.28 37.84
CA PRO A 8 10.90 2.55 37.10
C PRO A 8 10.64 3.56 35.97
N ASN A 9 11.47 4.60 35.97
CA ASN A 9 11.48 5.71 35.03
C ASN A 9 11.95 5.19 33.66
N ILE A 10 11.06 5.14 32.67
CA ILE A 10 11.42 4.87 31.27
C ILE A 10 11.87 6.21 30.66
N PRO A 11 13.08 6.34 30.09
CA PRO A 11 13.50 7.56 29.43
C PRO A 11 12.61 7.83 28.21
N CYS A 12 12.03 9.02 28.19
CA CYS A 12 11.42 9.62 27.01
C CYS A 12 12.56 10.12 26.12
N ASP A 13 13.04 9.27 25.19
CA ASP A 13 14.05 9.66 24.21
C ASP A 13 13.54 9.44 22.78
N GLN A 14 13.25 10.59 22.16
CA GLN A 14 13.37 10.95 20.74
C GLN A 14 12.41 10.27 19.72
N PRO A 15 11.59 11.04 18.98
CA PRO A 15 10.94 10.52 17.78
C PRO A 15 12.00 10.26 16.69
N PRO A 16 11.87 9.20 15.87
CA PRO A 16 12.76 9.02 14.74
C PRO A 16 12.55 10.18 13.75
N SER A 17 13.59 11.00 13.61
CA SER A 17 13.67 12.09 12.65
C SER A 17 13.92 11.54 11.24
N ALA A 18 12.88 11.12 10.53
CA ALA A 18 12.91 11.13 9.08
C ALA A 18 12.45 12.53 8.62
N ALA A 19 13.34 13.28 7.99
CA ALA A 19 13.02 14.61 7.47
C ALA A 19 11.85 14.50 6.46
N PRO A 20 10.79 15.32 6.58
CA PRO A 20 9.60 15.26 5.71
C PRO A 20 9.89 15.36 4.21
N SER A 21 11.08 15.84 3.81
CA SER A 21 11.48 16.04 2.42
C SER A 21 11.89 14.76 1.67
N GLN A 22 12.43 13.74 2.35
CA GLN A 22 12.87 12.50 1.68
C GLN A 22 11.69 11.59 1.33
N LEU A 23 10.67 11.52 2.20
CA LEU A 23 9.46 10.70 1.99
C LEU A 23 8.57 11.27 0.87
N LEU A 24 8.50 12.60 0.75
CA LEU A 24 7.85 13.28 -0.38
C LEU A 24 8.53 12.97 -1.73
N LEU A 25 9.84 12.66 -1.73
CA LEU A 25 10.62 12.38 -2.94
C LEU A 25 10.42 10.95 -3.45
N LEU A 26 10.39 9.96 -2.54
CA LEU A 26 10.27 8.54 -2.89
C LEU A 26 8.98 8.22 -3.65
N ALA A 27 7.88 8.89 -3.33
CA ALA A 27 6.60 8.71 -4.03
C ALA A 27 6.61 9.21 -5.48
N ARG A 28 7.71 9.81 -5.98
CA ARG A 28 7.86 10.19 -7.40
C ARG A 28 8.85 9.32 -8.16
N GLU A 29 9.60 8.45 -7.49
CA GLU A 29 10.62 7.63 -8.15
C GLU A 29 9.98 6.47 -8.91
N LEU A 30 10.18 6.43 -10.22
CA LEU A 30 9.84 5.28 -11.06
C LEU A 30 10.82 4.12 -10.81
N PHE A 31 10.53 2.95 -11.38
CA PHE A 31 11.46 1.82 -11.38
C PHE A 31 12.87 2.22 -11.83
N ARG A 32 13.90 1.71 -11.14
CA ARG A 32 15.30 2.01 -11.43
C ARG A 32 15.85 1.08 -12.51
N ASP A 33 15.61 1.40 -13.79
CA ASP A 33 16.28 0.74 -14.92
C ASP A 33 17.76 1.17 -15.01
N SER A 34 18.54 0.70 -14.05
CA SER A 34 19.96 0.97 -13.87
C SER A 34 20.82 -0.10 -14.54
N ALA A 35 22.09 0.21 -14.81
CA ALA A 35 23.06 -0.80 -15.27
C ALA A 35 23.15 -1.97 -14.28
N ALA A 36 23.14 -1.68 -12.97
CA ALA A 36 23.16 -2.69 -11.92
C ALA A 36 21.94 -3.63 -11.98
N PHE A 37 20.74 -3.11 -12.25
CA PHE A 37 19.56 -3.94 -12.48
C PHE A 37 19.75 -4.81 -13.73
N ARG A 38 20.13 -4.21 -14.87
CA ARG A 38 20.28 -4.94 -16.14
C ARG A 38 21.29 -6.07 -16.06
N ASP A 39 22.44 -5.85 -15.41
CA ASP A 39 23.47 -6.86 -15.24
C ASP A 39 22.99 -8.03 -14.37
N ARG A 40 22.29 -7.74 -13.26
CA ARG A 40 21.71 -8.76 -12.37
C ARG A 40 20.59 -9.54 -13.03
N ALA A 41 19.71 -8.86 -13.77
CA ALA A 41 18.63 -9.48 -14.53
C ALA A 41 19.17 -10.41 -15.62
N ALA A 42 20.21 -9.98 -16.35
CA ALA A 42 20.88 -10.80 -17.36
C ALA A 42 21.56 -12.04 -16.74
N ALA A 43 22.23 -11.88 -15.60
CA ALA A 43 22.85 -12.98 -14.86
C ALA A 43 21.81 -13.99 -14.36
N HIS A 44 20.70 -13.51 -13.78
CA HIS A 44 19.57 -14.35 -13.36
C HIS A 44 19.04 -15.14 -14.56
N ASN A 45 18.66 -14.47 -15.65
CA ASN A 45 18.13 -15.13 -16.84
C ASN A 45 19.10 -16.16 -17.43
N SER A 46 20.40 -15.86 -17.47
CA SER A 46 21.42 -16.80 -18.00
C SER A 46 21.60 -18.04 -17.12
N ARG A 47 21.50 -17.90 -15.79
CA ARG A 47 21.49 -19.04 -14.85
C ARG A 47 20.25 -19.89 -15.08
N TRP A 48 19.08 -19.25 -15.08
CA TRP A 48 17.80 -19.97 -15.09
C TRP A 48 17.38 -20.49 -16.44
N GLN A 49 17.90 -19.94 -17.54
CA GLN A 49 17.77 -20.54 -18.87
C GLN A 49 18.49 -21.90 -18.94
N ARG A 50 19.67 -22.02 -18.31
CA ARG A 50 20.39 -23.30 -18.24
C ARG A 50 19.64 -24.30 -17.36
N ASN A 51 19.18 -23.88 -16.19
CA ASN A 51 18.40 -24.76 -15.29
C ASN A 51 17.09 -25.22 -15.95
N ALA A 52 16.38 -24.31 -16.64
CA ALA A 52 15.17 -24.64 -17.39
C ALA A 52 15.43 -25.66 -18.52
N ALA A 53 16.55 -25.54 -19.23
CA ALA A 53 16.93 -26.49 -20.27
C ALA A 53 17.22 -27.89 -19.69
N ILE A 54 17.91 -27.96 -18.54
CA ILE A 54 18.16 -29.22 -17.82
C ILE A 54 16.83 -29.81 -17.31
N TYR A 55 15.99 -28.99 -16.68
CA TYR A 55 14.66 -29.38 -16.24
C TYR A 55 13.85 -29.98 -17.40
N GLN A 56 13.78 -29.30 -18.53
CA GLN A 56 13.01 -29.75 -19.69
C GLN A 56 13.56 -31.05 -20.30
N ALA A 57 14.87 -31.26 -20.25
CA ALA A 57 15.51 -32.44 -20.80
C ALA A 57 15.35 -33.69 -19.90
N PHE A 58 15.28 -33.52 -18.57
CA PHE A 58 15.44 -34.63 -17.63
C PHE A 58 14.34 -34.76 -16.57
N CYS A 59 13.56 -33.71 -16.29
CA CYS A 59 12.49 -33.77 -15.31
C CYS A 59 11.20 -34.30 -15.97
N PRO A 60 10.62 -35.42 -15.48
CA PRO A 60 9.38 -35.96 -16.03
C PRO A 60 8.13 -35.17 -15.60
N VAL A 61 8.30 -34.18 -14.71
CA VAL A 61 7.20 -33.39 -14.17
C VAL A 61 6.88 -32.25 -15.14
N PRO A 62 5.60 -31.99 -15.48
CA PRO A 62 5.25 -30.83 -16.27
C PRO A 62 5.52 -29.51 -15.50
N LEU A 63 5.76 -28.43 -16.23
CA LEU A 63 5.84 -27.09 -15.63
C LEU A 63 4.51 -26.76 -14.93
N TYR A 64 4.62 -25.97 -13.86
CA TYR A 64 3.48 -25.64 -13.03
C TYR A 64 2.39 -24.87 -13.81
N THR A 65 1.16 -25.35 -13.70
CA THR A 65 -0.05 -24.66 -14.13
C THR A 65 -1.04 -24.62 -12.96
N SER A 66 -2.07 -23.77 -13.02
CA SER A 66 -3.10 -23.70 -11.96
C SER A 66 -3.80 -25.03 -11.70
N ASP A 67 -3.92 -25.85 -12.74
CA ASP A 67 -4.71 -27.07 -12.71
C ASP A 67 -3.84 -28.29 -12.32
N LEU A 68 -2.53 -28.09 -12.23
CA LEU A 68 -1.59 -29.14 -11.84
C LEU A 68 -1.64 -29.39 -10.34
N GLN A 69 -2.19 -30.54 -9.95
CA GLN A 69 -2.12 -31.01 -8.56
C GLN A 69 -0.71 -31.56 -8.27
N LEU A 70 0.07 -30.81 -7.51
CA LEU A 70 1.44 -31.19 -7.15
C LEU A 70 1.46 -32.20 -6.00
N THR A 71 2.02 -33.38 -6.25
CA THR A 71 2.35 -34.35 -5.20
C THR A 71 3.67 -33.99 -4.51
N PRO A 72 3.96 -34.53 -3.30
CA PRO A 72 5.25 -34.35 -2.65
C PRO A 72 6.45 -34.77 -3.53
N GLU A 73 6.30 -35.84 -4.31
CA GLU A 73 7.35 -36.32 -5.23
C GLU A 73 7.61 -35.31 -6.35
N MET A 74 6.56 -34.71 -6.90
CA MET A 74 6.69 -33.66 -7.91
C MET A 74 7.40 -32.43 -7.35
N ARG A 75 7.10 -32.03 -6.11
CA ARG A 75 7.81 -30.93 -5.44
C ARG A 75 9.28 -31.24 -5.21
N GLN A 76 9.62 -32.48 -4.84
CA GLN A 76 11.03 -32.91 -4.75
C GLN A 76 11.75 -32.84 -6.11
N GLN A 77 11.06 -33.13 -7.21
CA GLN A 77 11.64 -32.94 -8.54
C GLN A 77 11.84 -31.45 -8.83
N TYR A 78 10.88 -30.58 -8.53
CA TYR A 78 11.07 -29.14 -8.65
C TYR A 78 12.28 -28.66 -7.86
N GLU A 79 12.41 -29.03 -6.59
CA GLU A 79 13.55 -28.58 -5.78
C GLU A 79 14.89 -29.12 -6.30
N ARG A 80 14.91 -30.34 -6.86
CA ARG A 80 16.13 -30.91 -7.47
C ARG A 80 16.62 -30.14 -8.68
N PHE A 81 15.70 -29.70 -9.55
CA PHE A 81 16.03 -29.11 -10.85
C PHE A 81 15.95 -27.58 -10.86
N LEU A 82 15.08 -27.02 -10.03
CA LEU A 82 14.76 -25.61 -9.89
C LEU A 82 14.76 -25.22 -8.39
N PRO A 83 15.91 -25.37 -7.70
CA PRO A 83 15.99 -25.15 -6.26
C PRO A 83 15.57 -23.72 -5.88
N VAL A 84 14.58 -23.60 -4.99
CA VAL A 84 13.96 -22.30 -4.68
C VAL A 84 14.93 -21.34 -3.98
N ALA A 85 15.83 -21.87 -3.17
CA ALA A 85 16.87 -21.09 -2.50
C ALA A 85 17.79 -20.38 -3.50
N GLU A 86 18.27 -21.10 -4.51
CA GLU A 86 19.09 -20.55 -5.59
C GLU A 86 18.30 -19.56 -6.45
N PHE A 87 16.99 -19.80 -6.61
CA PHE A 87 16.12 -18.91 -7.37
C PHE A 87 16.03 -17.56 -6.69
N CYS A 88 15.69 -17.55 -5.40
CA CYS A 88 15.61 -16.34 -4.59
C CYS A 88 16.97 -15.64 -4.48
N GLU A 89 18.08 -16.38 -4.32
CA GLU A 89 19.45 -15.82 -4.26
C GLU A 89 19.79 -14.94 -5.46
N SER A 90 19.37 -15.36 -6.67
CA SER A 90 19.61 -14.60 -7.90
C SER A 90 18.51 -13.59 -8.22
N LEU A 91 17.26 -13.87 -7.82
CA LEU A 91 16.11 -13.00 -8.09
C LEU A 91 16.08 -11.77 -7.19
N GLY A 92 16.26 -11.97 -5.88
CA GLY A 92 16.17 -10.91 -4.86
C GLY A 92 17.06 -9.70 -5.17
N PRO A 93 18.35 -9.88 -5.51
CA PRO A 93 19.22 -8.76 -5.84
C PRO A 93 18.83 -8.02 -7.13
N ALA A 94 18.26 -8.72 -8.13
CA ALA A 94 17.76 -8.06 -9.34
C ALA A 94 16.53 -7.20 -9.02
N LEU A 95 15.56 -7.74 -8.27
CA LEU A 95 14.38 -7.01 -7.83
C LEU A 95 14.72 -5.83 -6.91
N SER A 96 15.67 -6.03 -6.00
CA SER A 96 16.18 -4.97 -5.11
C SER A 96 16.82 -3.82 -5.88
N ALA A 97 17.57 -4.12 -6.94
CA ALA A 97 18.18 -3.09 -7.80
C ALA A 97 17.15 -2.32 -8.64
N LEU A 98 15.96 -2.89 -8.86
CA LEU A 98 14.86 -2.26 -9.58
C LEU A 98 14.02 -1.35 -8.68
N LEU A 99 13.98 -1.61 -7.37
CA LEU A 99 13.26 -0.83 -6.38
C LEU A 99 13.95 0.53 -6.11
N PRO A 100 13.16 1.60 -5.86
CA PRO A 100 13.70 2.85 -5.30
C PRO A 100 14.33 2.65 -3.92
N ASP A 101 13.74 1.77 -3.10
CA ASP A 101 14.24 1.45 -1.77
C ASP A 101 14.36 -0.08 -1.64
N ALA A 102 15.59 -0.55 -1.41
CA ALA A 102 15.87 -1.97 -1.25
C ALA A 102 15.19 -2.59 -0.02
N SER A 103 14.84 -1.77 0.99
CA SER A 103 14.11 -2.23 2.17
C SER A 103 12.69 -2.69 1.86
N TRP A 104 12.14 -2.29 0.71
CA TRP A 104 10.81 -2.73 0.26
C TRP A 104 10.79 -4.13 -0.35
N LEU A 105 11.94 -4.79 -0.50
CA LEU A 105 11.96 -6.19 -0.92
C LEU A 105 11.18 -7.04 0.09
N PRO A 106 10.26 -7.93 -0.32
CA PRO A 106 9.46 -8.70 0.62
C PRO A 106 10.32 -9.64 1.46
N GLU A 107 9.94 -9.86 2.72
CA GLU A 107 10.69 -10.72 3.63
C GLU A 107 10.86 -12.13 3.09
N CYS A 108 9.80 -12.69 2.49
CA CYS A 108 9.84 -14.03 1.88
C CYS A 108 10.93 -14.18 0.81
N LEU A 109 11.29 -13.10 0.10
CA LEU A 109 12.41 -13.11 -0.86
C LEU A 109 13.76 -12.86 -0.20
N ARG A 110 13.81 -12.12 0.92
CA ARG A 110 15.04 -11.87 1.68
C ARG A 110 15.53 -13.14 2.39
N THR A 111 14.62 -13.88 3.00
CA THR A 111 14.93 -15.10 3.76
C THR A 111 14.74 -16.37 2.93
N CYS A 112 14.14 -16.28 1.75
CA CYS A 112 13.69 -17.42 0.95
C CYS A 112 12.80 -18.36 1.78
N ASP A 113 11.77 -17.81 2.41
CA ASP A 113 10.80 -18.56 3.22
C ASP A 113 9.76 -19.27 2.34
N PHE A 114 10.24 -20.12 1.43
CA PHE A 114 9.45 -20.95 0.54
C PHE A 114 9.90 -22.40 0.65
N ASP A 115 8.97 -23.34 0.82
CA ASP A 115 9.31 -24.78 0.82
C ASP A 115 9.61 -25.31 -0.60
N GLY A 116 9.30 -24.52 -1.63
CA GLY A 116 9.51 -24.88 -3.02
C GLY A 116 9.09 -23.76 -3.97
N ILE A 117 9.61 -23.79 -5.19
CA ILE A 117 9.38 -22.76 -6.21
C ILE A 117 7.90 -22.65 -6.62
N ASP A 118 7.10 -23.70 -6.40
CA ASP A 118 5.66 -23.68 -6.65
C ASP A 118 4.89 -22.73 -5.72
N GLN A 119 5.36 -22.53 -4.48
CA GLN A 119 4.77 -21.56 -3.57
C GLN A 119 4.95 -20.14 -4.11
N LEU A 120 6.13 -19.82 -4.62
CA LEU A 120 6.39 -18.55 -5.28
C LEU A 120 5.51 -18.39 -6.53
N TRP A 121 5.44 -19.40 -7.41
CA TRP A 121 4.60 -19.33 -8.61
C TRP A 121 3.10 -19.14 -8.30
N ARG A 122 2.58 -19.69 -7.19
CA ARG A 122 1.18 -19.46 -6.77
C ARG A 122 0.89 -18.00 -6.46
N LEU A 123 1.90 -17.26 -5.98
CA LEU A 123 1.78 -15.83 -5.74
C LEU A 123 1.72 -15.06 -7.06
N LEU A 124 2.26 -15.59 -8.17
CA LEU A 124 2.40 -14.84 -9.41
C LEU A 124 1.12 -14.82 -10.28
N PRO A 125 0.96 -13.79 -11.15
CA PRO A 125 -0.10 -13.74 -12.14
C PRO A 125 0.03 -14.93 -13.11
N VAL A 126 -1.09 -15.37 -13.69
CA VAL A 126 -1.15 -16.58 -14.55
C VAL A 126 -0.06 -16.61 -15.61
N ARG A 127 0.27 -15.46 -16.22
CA ARG A 127 1.29 -15.35 -17.28
C ARG A 127 2.74 -15.54 -16.82
N LEU A 128 3.02 -15.41 -15.53
CA LEU A 128 4.36 -15.61 -14.94
C LEU A 128 4.50 -16.93 -14.18
N ARG A 129 3.43 -17.75 -14.12
CA ARG A 129 3.48 -19.06 -13.44
C ARG A 129 4.35 -20.03 -14.23
N GLY A 130 5.24 -20.75 -13.53
CA GLY A 130 6.19 -21.65 -14.17
C GLY A 130 7.37 -20.94 -14.85
N CYS A 131 7.38 -19.61 -14.89
CA CYS A 131 8.50 -18.84 -15.44
C CYS A 131 9.65 -18.79 -14.42
N VAL A 132 10.86 -19.02 -14.93
CA VAL A 132 12.12 -18.81 -14.20
C VAL A 132 13.04 -17.81 -14.89
N THR A 133 12.58 -17.23 -16.00
CA THR A 133 13.28 -16.17 -16.73
C THR A 133 12.27 -15.08 -17.10
N PHE A 134 12.73 -13.84 -17.20
CA PHE A 134 11.89 -12.66 -17.40
C PHE A 134 12.50 -11.77 -18.49
N VAL A 135 11.81 -11.64 -19.62
CA VAL A 135 12.28 -10.90 -20.79
C VAL A 135 11.68 -9.49 -20.81
N GLY A 136 12.54 -8.49 -20.91
CA GLY A 136 12.13 -7.08 -20.92
C GLY A 136 11.79 -6.53 -19.54
N LEU A 137 11.83 -5.21 -19.40
CA LEU A 137 11.60 -4.51 -18.14
C LEU A 137 10.19 -4.78 -17.58
N ASP A 138 9.18 -4.84 -18.44
CA ASP A 138 7.77 -5.02 -18.04
C ASP A 138 7.53 -6.32 -17.26
N ALA A 139 8.19 -7.42 -17.64
CA ALA A 139 8.07 -8.69 -16.93
C ALA A 139 8.65 -8.62 -15.51
N TRP A 140 9.77 -7.92 -15.35
CA TRP A 140 10.38 -7.68 -14.03
C TRP A 140 9.54 -6.76 -13.17
N GLN A 141 8.97 -5.70 -13.77
CA GLN A 141 8.08 -4.77 -13.06
C GLN A 141 6.82 -5.48 -12.56
N GLU A 142 6.18 -6.29 -13.40
CA GLU A 142 5.01 -7.07 -13.01
C GLU A 142 5.32 -8.04 -11.87
N LEU A 143 6.42 -8.79 -11.99
CA LEU A 143 6.89 -9.70 -10.97
C LEU A 143 7.09 -8.96 -9.64
N LEU A 144 7.81 -7.84 -9.69
CA LEU A 144 8.09 -7.01 -8.53
C LEU A 144 6.80 -6.51 -7.88
N LEU A 145 5.92 -5.89 -8.67
CA LEU A 145 4.64 -5.35 -8.21
C LEU A 145 3.81 -6.41 -7.52
N ARG A 146 3.77 -7.64 -8.05
CA ARG A 146 3.02 -8.70 -7.42
C ARG A 146 3.60 -9.13 -6.07
N LEU A 147 4.91 -9.18 -5.97
CA LEU A 147 5.61 -9.64 -4.76
C LEU A 147 5.60 -8.59 -3.64
N VAL A 148 5.71 -7.30 -3.99
CA VAL A 148 5.73 -6.20 -3.00
C VAL A 148 4.35 -5.66 -2.65
N SER A 149 3.31 -6.02 -3.39
CA SER A 149 1.95 -5.60 -3.06
C SER A 149 1.55 -6.15 -1.69
N PRO A 150 1.25 -5.30 -0.69
CA PRO A 150 0.76 -5.78 0.60
C PRO A 150 -0.56 -6.51 0.43
N GLU A 151 -0.92 -7.34 1.41
CA GLU A 151 -2.28 -7.88 1.49
C GLU A 151 -3.26 -6.71 1.51
N ARG A 152 -4.16 -6.69 0.53
CA ARG A 152 -5.16 -5.62 0.40
C ARG A 152 -6.13 -5.76 1.57
N PHE A 153 -6.10 -4.83 2.52
CA PHE A 153 -7.07 -4.76 3.62
C PHE A 153 -8.46 -4.28 3.13
N GLY A 154 -9.00 -4.95 2.13
CA GLY A 154 -10.32 -4.73 1.54
C GLY A 154 -10.44 -3.54 0.59
N THR A 155 -9.34 -2.97 0.06
CA THR A 155 -9.39 -1.88 -0.93
C THR A 155 -9.86 -2.40 -2.29
N THR A 156 -11.16 -2.33 -2.52
CA THR A 156 -11.81 -2.64 -3.80
C THR A 156 -12.67 -1.47 -4.25
N ALA A 157 -12.85 -1.31 -5.56
CA ALA A 157 -13.82 -0.35 -6.10
C ALA A 157 -15.22 -0.62 -5.53
N GLY A 158 -16.00 0.44 -5.32
CA GLY A 158 -17.36 0.36 -4.80
C GLY A 158 -17.45 0.09 -3.30
N ARG A 159 -16.33 0.12 -2.55
CA ARG A 159 -16.31 -0.19 -1.12
C ARG A 159 -17.17 0.73 -0.27
N TYR A 160 -17.30 2.00 -0.65
CA TYR A 160 -18.01 3.03 0.12
C TYR A 160 -19.19 3.61 -0.67
N PRO A 161 -20.26 2.84 -0.94
CA PRO A 161 -21.31 3.25 -1.87
C PRO A 161 -22.06 4.52 -1.43
N GLN A 162 -22.29 4.70 -0.12
CA GLN A 162 -22.91 5.89 0.44
C GLN A 162 -22.04 7.13 0.24
N GLN A 163 -20.73 7.03 0.50
CA GLN A 163 -19.78 8.10 0.23
C GLN A 163 -19.79 8.49 -1.26
N LEU A 164 -19.74 7.50 -2.15
CA LEU A 164 -19.77 7.73 -3.60
C LEU A 164 -21.09 8.39 -4.02
N ALA A 165 -22.22 8.06 -3.38
CA ALA A 165 -23.49 8.72 -3.63
C ALA A 165 -23.47 10.20 -3.24
N GLN A 166 -22.87 10.55 -2.09
CA GLN A 166 -22.71 11.95 -1.67
C GLN A 166 -21.76 12.71 -2.60
N LEU A 167 -20.61 12.13 -2.93
CA LEU A 167 -19.60 12.75 -3.80
C LEU A 167 -20.14 13.09 -5.20
N ARG A 168 -21.04 12.26 -5.76
CA ARG A 168 -21.68 12.53 -7.05
C ARG A 168 -22.59 13.77 -7.05
N GLN A 169 -23.02 14.23 -5.88
CA GLN A 169 -23.85 15.42 -5.73
C GLN A 169 -23.02 16.70 -5.51
N LEU A 170 -21.73 16.55 -5.20
CA LEU A 170 -20.82 17.67 -4.98
C LEU A 170 -20.23 18.16 -6.31
N PRO A 171 -19.92 19.46 -6.43
CA PRO A 171 -19.13 19.94 -7.55
C PRO A 171 -17.74 19.30 -7.51
N THR A 172 -17.25 18.85 -8.68
CA THR A 172 -15.89 18.32 -8.80
C THR A 172 -14.87 19.42 -8.49
N GLY A 173 -13.74 19.01 -7.91
CA GLY A 173 -12.65 19.91 -7.57
C GLY A 173 -11.44 19.14 -7.05
N ARG A 174 -10.63 19.80 -6.23
CA ARG A 174 -9.47 19.21 -5.58
C ARG A 174 -9.91 18.34 -4.42
N LEU A 175 -9.50 17.07 -4.44
CA LEU A 175 -9.80 16.10 -3.39
C LEU A 175 -8.51 15.58 -2.75
N LEU A 176 -8.47 15.53 -1.42
CA LEU A 176 -7.43 14.84 -0.66
C LEU A 176 -7.98 13.53 -0.10
N ASP A 177 -7.36 12.40 -0.44
CA ASP A 177 -7.70 11.07 0.06
C ASP A 177 -6.67 10.61 1.10
N VAL A 178 -7.02 10.76 2.38
CA VAL A 178 -6.17 10.46 3.54
C VAL A 178 -6.33 8.99 3.94
N GLY A 179 -5.22 8.27 3.96
CA GLY A 179 -5.22 6.81 4.11
C GLY A 179 -5.51 6.07 2.80
N CYS A 180 -5.00 6.57 1.67
CA CYS A 180 -5.33 6.03 0.34
C CYS A 180 -4.85 4.60 0.10
N GLY A 181 -3.93 4.09 0.92
CA GLY A 181 -3.27 2.81 0.70
C GLY A 181 -2.57 2.77 -0.65
N THR A 182 -2.74 1.65 -1.37
CA THR A 182 -2.26 1.47 -2.74
C THR A 182 -3.05 2.25 -3.80
N GLY A 183 -4.04 3.08 -3.41
CA GLY A 183 -4.62 4.10 -4.30
C GLY A 183 -5.89 3.73 -5.06
N GLU A 184 -6.46 2.54 -4.85
CA GLU A 184 -7.69 2.10 -5.53
C GLU A 184 -8.87 3.05 -5.29
N GLY A 185 -9.06 3.48 -4.05
CA GLY A 185 -10.11 4.44 -3.69
C GLY A 185 -9.88 5.80 -4.37
N THR A 186 -8.63 6.28 -4.36
CA THR A 186 -8.27 7.53 -5.03
C THR A 186 -8.53 7.49 -6.54
N LEU A 187 -8.28 6.35 -7.22
CA LEU A 187 -8.61 6.19 -8.63
C LEU A 187 -10.11 6.20 -8.90
N GLU A 188 -10.91 5.59 -8.02
CA GLU A 188 -12.37 5.65 -8.10
C GLU A 188 -12.87 7.10 -7.95
N LEU A 189 -12.30 7.86 -7.02
CA LEU A 189 -12.59 9.29 -6.84
C LEU A 189 -12.18 10.12 -8.06
N ALA A 190 -11.01 9.85 -8.63
CA ALA A 190 -10.54 10.50 -9.86
C ALA A 190 -11.46 10.19 -11.06
N ALA A 191 -12.01 8.98 -11.13
CA ALA A 191 -12.98 8.58 -12.15
C ALA A 191 -14.33 9.31 -12.02
N LEU A 192 -14.67 9.83 -10.85
CA LEU A 192 -15.81 10.75 -10.65
C LEU A 192 -15.51 12.19 -11.12
N GLY A 193 -14.28 12.49 -11.54
CA GLY A 193 -13.89 13.79 -12.10
C GLY A 193 -13.15 14.71 -11.14
N PHE A 194 -12.84 14.27 -9.91
CA PHE A 194 -12.02 15.03 -8.97
C PHE A 194 -10.54 15.03 -9.36
N ASP A 195 -9.84 16.11 -9.03
CA ASP A 195 -8.37 16.19 -9.10
C ASP A 195 -7.81 15.74 -7.74
N CYS A 196 -7.42 14.48 -7.67
CA CYS A 196 -7.13 13.77 -6.43
C CYS A 196 -5.64 13.78 -6.05
N VAL A 197 -5.41 13.94 -4.74
CA VAL A 197 -4.15 13.67 -4.08
C VAL A 197 -4.39 12.57 -3.05
N GLY A 198 -3.81 11.39 -3.23
CA GLY A 198 -3.80 10.32 -2.24
C GLY A 198 -2.62 10.45 -1.28
N LEU A 199 -2.87 10.22 0.00
CA LEU A 199 -1.87 10.27 1.06
C LEU A 199 -1.94 8.99 1.90
N THR A 200 -0.79 8.35 2.12
CA THR A 200 -0.64 7.22 3.05
C THR A 200 0.62 7.42 3.91
N SER A 201 0.68 6.83 5.11
CA SER A 201 1.89 6.88 5.93
C SER A 201 3.01 5.99 5.39
N GLU A 202 2.66 4.98 4.57
CA GLU A 202 3.59 3.96 4.09
C GLU A 202 4.19 4.33 2.71
N PRO A 203 5.52 4.54 2.60
CA PRO A 203 6.15 4.91 1.34
C PRO A 203 5.97 3.89 0.22
N LEU A 204 5.98 2.59 0.55
CA LEU A 204 5.76 1.52 -0.41
C LEU A 204 4.34 1.59 -1.01
N GLU A 205 3.33 1.88 -0.20
CA GLU A 205 1.95 2.02 -0.68
C GLU A 205 1.79 3.24 -1.61
N ALA A 206 2.39 4.37 -1.26
CA ALA A 206 2.38 5.57 -2.11
C ALA A 206 3.08 5.30 -3.45
N TRP A 207 4.23 4.62 -3.42
CA TRP A 207 4.95 4.24 -4.64
C TRP A 207 4.15 3.26 -5.51
N LEU A 208 3.52 2.25 -4.90
CA LEU A 208 2.63 1.31 -5.59
C LEU A 208 1.43 2.01 -6.23
N ALA A 209 0.83 2.96 -5.53
CA ALA A 209 -0.30 3.73 -6.04
C ALA A 209 0.05 4.51 -7.31
N GLN A 210 1.25 5.06 -7.39
CA GLN A 210 1.74 5.75 -8.59
C GLN A 210 1.87 4.82 -9.79
N GLN A 211 2.19 3.54 -9.57
CA GLN A 211 2.30 2.56 -10.65
C GLN A 211 0.93 2.21 -11.25
N GLN A 212 -0.18 2.50 -10.54
CA GLN A 212 -1.52 2.32 -11.09
C GLN A 212 -1.92 3.43 -12.10
N GLY A 213 -1.20 4.56 -12.11
CA GLY A 213 -1.43 5.68 -13.02
C GLY A 213 -2.63 6.56 -12.63
N GLY A 214 -3.29 7.15 -13.63
CA GLY A 214 -4.45 8.04 -13.45
C GLY A 214 -4.12 9.52 -13.70
N LYS A 215 -4.69 10.11 -14.76
CA LYS A 215 -4.40 11.51 -15.17
C LYS A 215 -4.78 12.57 -14.13
N ARG A 216 -5.67 12.21 -13.19
CA ARG A 216 -6.19 13.07 -12.13
C ARG A 216 -5.85 12.56 -10.73
N ALA A 217 -4.90 11.64 -10.62
CA ALA A 217 -4.47 11.11 -9.34
C ALA A 217 -2.97 11.32 -9.16
N SER A 218 -2.57 11.71 -7.96
CA SER A 218 -1.18 11.78 -7.54
C SER A 218 -1.08 11.30 -6.10
N TYR A 219 0.06 10.74 -5.71
CA TYR A 219 0.22 10.10 -4.41
C TYR A 219 1.49 10.58 -3.70
N LEU A 220 1.44 10.61 -2.37
CA LEU A 220 2.59 10.92 -1.53
C LEU A 220 2.53 10.16 -0.20
N ALA A 221 3.70 9.94 0.39
CA ALA A 221 3.83 9.41 1.73
C ALA A 221 3.93 10.54 2.76
N ALA A 222 3.01 10.59 3.72
CA ALA A 222 3.02 11.55 4.83
C ALA A 222 2.11 11.10 5.98
N ASP A 223 2.30 11.70 7.16
CA ASP A 223 1.47 11.46 8.33
C ASP A 223 0.15 12.26 8.23
N ALA A 224 -0.98 11.60 8.47
CA ALA A 224 -2.30 12.23 8.55
C ALA A 224 -2.40 13.27 9.68
N LEU A 225 -1.56 13.15 10.72
CA LEU A 225 -1.47 14.10 11.83
C LEU A 225 -0.58 15.33 11.52
N SER A 226 0.07 15.34 10.36
CA SER A 226 0.92 16.44 9.88
C SER A 226 0.92 16.54 8.35
N LEU A 227 -0.21 16.99 7.79
CA LEU A 227 -0.45 17.06 6.36
C LEU A 227 0.46 18.10 5.68
N PRO A 228 1.23 17.73 4.64
CA PRO A 228 2.25 18.59 4.02
C PRO A 228 1.66 19.60 3.02
N PHE A 229 0.44 20.11 3.26
CA PHE A 229 -0.26 21.00 2.33
C PHE A 229 -0.44 22.39 2.91
N ARG A 230 -0.30 23.41 2.06
CA ARG A 230 -0.69 24.80 2.38
C ARG A 230 -2.01 25.20 1.73
N VAL A 231 -2.58 24.31 0.92
CA VAL A 231 -3.73 24.58 0.04
C VAL A 231 -5.03 24.08 0.65
N ALA A 232 -6.13 24.69 0.22
CA ALA A 232 -7.48 24.36 0.64
C ALA A 232 -8.14 23.43 -0.41
N PHE A 233 -8.35 22.16 -0.06
CA PHE A 233 -9.09 21.17 -0.83
C PHE A 233 -10.59 21.42 -0.75
N ASP A 234 -11.31 21.07 -1.81
CA ASP A 234 -12.77 21.16 -1.87
C ASP A 234 -13.40 20.00 -1.09
N VAL A 235 -12.75 18.83 -1.16
CA VAL A 235 -13.16 17.60 -0.49
C VAL A 235 -11.96 16.92 0.18
N VAL A 236 -12.16 16.40 1.38
CA VAL A 236 -11.23 15.47 2.03
C VAL A 236 -11.98 14.16 2.27
N THR A 237 -11.37 13.02 1.94
CA THR A 237 -11.82 11.69 2.37
C THR A 237 -10.83 11.12 3.38
N CYS A 238 -11.31 10.43 4.41
CA CYS A 238 -10.47 9.73 5.39
C CYS A 238 -11.14 8.41 5.77
N ASN A 239 -10.77 7.34 5.06
CA ASN A 239 -11.50 6.08 5.08
C ASN A 239 -10.73 4.98 5.78
N GLY A 240 -11.40 4.24 6.68
CA GLY A 240 -10.82 3.10 7.38
C GLY A 240 -9.74 3.43 8.43
N LEU A 241 -9.40 4.71 8.63
CA LEU A 241 -8.41 5.15 9.61
C LEU A 241 -9.02 5.49 10.98
N ILE A 242 -10.21 6.09 11.01
CA ILE A 242 -10.85 6.53 12.25
C ILE A 242 -11.28 5.31 13.08
N GLY A 243 -10.92 5.29 14.37
CA GLY A 243 -11.05 4.12 15.23
C GLY A 243 -10.06 2.99 14.92
N GLY A 244 -9.18 3.17 13.94
CA GLY A 244 -8.12 2.23 13.61
C GLY A 244 -6.92 2.33 14.57
N PRO A 245 -5.91 1.46 14.40
CA PRO A 245 -4.73 1.45 15.28
C PRO A 245 -3.96 2.78 15.27
N TYR A 246 -4.03 3.54 14.17
CA TYR A 246 -3.34 4.81 14.00
C TYR A 246 -4.13 6.02 14.53
N LEU A 247 -5.47 6.03 14.38
CA LEU A 247 -6.35 7.10 14.85
C LEU A 247 -7.44 6.54 15.76
N SER A 248 -7.11 6.26 17.02
CA SER A 248 -8.07 5.73 18.01
C SER A 248 -8.13 6.50 19.32
N ARG A 249 -7.24 7.48 19.52
CA ARG A 249 -7.11 8.22 20.78
C ARG A 249 -7.67 9.64 20.64
N PRO A 250 -8.27 10.21 21.70
CA PRO A 250 -8.81 11.58 21.66
C PRO A 250 -7.80 12.64 21.21
N ALA A 251 -6.54 12.54 21.64
CA ALA A 251 -5.50 13.47 21.21
C ALA A 251 -5.21 13.39 19.70
N ALA A 252 -5.29 12.19 19.11
CA ALA A 252 -5.14 12.00 17.67
C ALA A 252 -6.34 12.57 16.90
N TYR A 253 -7.56 12.44 17.45
CA TYR A 253 -8.76 13.07 16.87
C TYR A 253 -8.68 14.59 16.88
N ALA A 254 -8.27 15.20 18.01
CA ALA A 254 -8.06 16.64 18.06
C ALA A 254 -7.04 17.09 17.01
N LYS A 255 -5.91 16.40 16.91
CA LYS A 255 -4.84 16.74 15.95
C LYS A 255 -5.27 16.57 14.50
N VAL A 256 -5.98 15.48 14.16
CA VAL A 256 -6.44 15.27 12.79
C VAL A 256 -7.56 16.25 12.40
N TRP A 257 -8.40 16.66 13.36
CA TRP A 257 -9.38 17.73 13.13
C TRP A 257 -8.72 19.07 12.80
N GLU A 258 -7.68 19.47 13.53
CA GLU A 258 -6.89 20.67 13.21
C GLU A 258 -6.35 20.61 11.78
N GLU A 259 -5.82 19.45 11.38
CA GLU A 259 -5.27 19.26 10.04
C GLU A 259 -6.35 19.29 8.97
N PHE A 260 -7.50 18.63 9.17
CA PHE A 260 -8.64 18.67 8.23
C PHE A 260 -9.20 20.08 8.07
N GLU A 261 -9.38 20.82 9.17
CA GLU A 261 -9.82 22.22 9.11
C GLU A 261 -8.85 23.09 8.34
N ARG A 262 -7.55 22.90 8.59
CA ARG A 262 -6.49 23.68 7.94
C ARG A 262 -6.42 23.42 6.44
N VAL A 263 -6.61 22.18 5.99
CA VAL A 263 -6.50 21.81 4.57
C VAL A 263 -7.82 21.87 3.81
N LEU A 264 -8.98 21.98 4.45
CA LEU A 264 -10.25 22.22 3.75
C LEU A 264 -10.42 23.69 3.43
N ARG A 265 -11.11 24.05 2.34
CA ARG A 265 -11.60 25.43 2.16
C ARG A 265 -12.84 25.70 3.01
N SER A 266 -13.19 26.96 3.23
CA SER A 266 -14.53 27.32 3.73
C SER A 266 -15.58 26.79 2.72
N GLY A 267 -16.62 26.14 3.24
CA GLY A 267 -17.62 25.38 2.49
C GLY A 267 -17.16 23.99 2.02
N GLY A 268 -15.89 23.62 2.23
CA GLY A 268 -15.34 22.31 1.86
C GLY A 268 -15.88 21.18 2.74
N VAL A 269 -15.85 19.95 2.21
CA VAL A 269 -16.50 18.78 2.84
C VAL A 269 -15.48 17.71 3.20
N LEU A 270 -15.55 17.21 4.43
CA LEU A 270 -14.91 15.98 4.88
C LEU A 270 -15.90 14.82 4.79
N LEU A 271 -15.47 13.70 4.19
CA LEU A 271 -16.17 12.42 4.30
C LEU A 271 -15.28 11.38 4.99
N VAL A 272 -15.86 10.67 5.95
CA VAL A 272 -15.22 9.56 6.67
C VAL A 272 -16.09 8.33 6.53
N SER A 273 -15.52 7.25 5.99
CA SER A 273 -16.22 5.99 5.83
C SER A 273 -15.49 4.80 6.44
N ASP A 274 -16.20 4.01 7.23
CA ASP A 274 -15.68 2.82 7.92
C ASP A 274 -16.62 1.63 7.70
N CYS A 275 -16.24 0.69 6.84
CA CYS A 275 -17.06 -0.47 6.49
C CYS A 275 -16.72 -1.73 7.31
N PHE A 276 -16.11 -1.59 8.48
CA PHE A 276 -15.61 -2.72 9.26
C PHE A 276 -16.44 -2.97 10.52
N HIS A 277 -16.85 -4.24 10.71
CA HIS A 277 -17.52 -4.85 11.87
C HIS A 277 -17.71 -3.96 13.11
N GLY A 278 -18.97 -3.66 13.45
CA GLY A 278 -19.52 -3.30 14.78
C GLY A 278 -18.85 -2.19 15.62
N GLY A 279 -17.57 -2.33 15.96
CA GLY A 279 -16.85 -1.46 16.89
C GLY A 279 -16.38 -0.12 16.31
N ARG A 280 -16.19 -0.01 14.99
CA ARG A 280 -15.70 1.25 14.38
C ARG A 280 -16.77 2.32 14.24
N ARG A 281 -18.05 1.95 14.20
CA ARG A 281 -19.17 2.91 14.22
C ARG A 281 -19.16 3.78 15.47
N LEU A 282 -18.81 3.20 16.63
CA LEU A 282 -18.67 3.95 17.88
C LEU A 282 -17.53 4.97 17.79
N ALA A 283 -16.38 4.55 17.26
CA ALA A 283 -15.23 5.44 17.10
C ALA A 283 -15.52 6.62 16.17
N ARG A 284 -16.22 6.38 15.05
CA ARG A 284 -16.67 7.45 14.15
C ARG A 284 -17.66 8.40 14.83
N ASN A 285 -18.58 7.89 15.64
CA ASN A 285 -19.50 8.73 16.40
C ASN A 285 -18.76 9.63 17.38
N VAL A 286 -17.80 9.07 18.14
CA VAL A 286 -16.94 9.84 19.05
C VAL A 286 -16.14 10.89 18.28
N PHE A 287 -15.61 10.55 17.11
CA PHE A 287 -14.90 11.48 16.25
C PHE A 287 -15.81 12.62 15.75
N ALA A 288 -17.05 12.31 15.35
CA ALA A 288 -18.04 13.30 14.93
C ALA A 288 -18.47 14.22 16.09
N GLU A 289 -18.64 13.68 17.29
CA GLU A 289 -18.97 14.44 18.50
C GLU A 289 -17.83 15.37 18.93
N SER A 290 -16.58 15.05 18.56
CA SER A 290 -15.42 15.90 18.84
C SER A 290 -15.13 16.94 17.76
N ALA A 291 -16.02 17.12 16.78
CA ALA A 291 -15.83 18.10 15.71
C ALA A 291 -15.75 19.53 16.28
N PRO A 292 -14.80 20.37 15.83
CA PRO A 292 -14.72 21.77 16.27
C PRO A 292 -15.93 22.57 15.79
N GLY A 293 -16.21 23.72 16.40
CA GLY A 293 -17.40 24.53 16.10
C GLY A 293 -17.47 25.07 14.66
N THR A 294 -16.35 25.07 13.93
CA THR A 294 -16.25 25.42 12.51
C THR A 294 -16.59 24.24 11.58
N MET A 295 -16.78 23.04 12.12
CA MET A 295 -17.04 21.80 11.39
C MET A 295 -18.45 21.30 11.70
N THR A 296 -19.39 21.55 10.78
CA THR A 296 -20.79 21.16 10.95
C THR A 296 -21.03 19.77 10.39
N VAL A 297 -21.47 18.84 11.24
CA VAL A 297 -21.88 17.49 10.81
C VAL A 297 -23.18 17.59 10.00
N LEU A 298 -23.13 17.21 8.74
CA LEU A 298 -24.29 17.20 7.83
C LEU A 298 -25.00 15.84 7.82
N LEU A 299 -24.23 14.76 7.94
CA LEU A 299 -24.72 13.37 7.92
C LEU A 299 -23.82 12.50 8.80
N ASN A 300 -24.41 11.57 9.56
CA ASN A 300 -23.68 10.50 10.24
C ASN A 300 -24.54 9.22 10.25
N GLN A 301 -24.59 8.51 9.12
CA GLN A 301 -25.48 7.35 8.90
C GLN A 301 -24.79 6.32 8.01
N ASP A 302 -25.23 5.05 8.06
CA ASP A 302 -24.86 3.99 7.11
C ASP A 302 -23.40 3.99 6.65
N ASP A 303 -22.49 3.86 7.61
CA ASP A 303 -21.04 3.80 7.37
C ASP A 303 -20.38 5.06 6.79
N CYS A 304 -21.11 6.17 6.63
CA CYS A 304 -20.63 7.46 6.13
C CYS A 304 -20.90 8.61 7.12
N LEU A 305 -19.84 9.37 7.44
CA LEU A 305 -19.91 10.67 8.11
C LEU A 305 -19.56 11.76 7.08
N MET A 306 -20.36 12.81 7.01
CA MET A 306 -20.13 13.98 6.17
C MET A 306 -20.15 15.23 7.03
N VAL A 307 -19.11 16.05 6.93
CA VAL A 307 -18.90 17.25 7.74
C VAL A 307 -18.49 18.40 6.82
N GLN A 308 -19.04 19.58 7.02
CA GLN A 308 -18.73 20.76 6.23
C GLN A 308 -18.02 21.82 7.08
N ARG A 309 -16.96 22.40 6.51
CA ARG A 309 -16.26 23.54 7.10
C ARG A 309 -17.06 24.82 6.84
N SER A 310 -17.25 25.62 7.88
CA SER A 310 -17.84 26.97 7.83
C SER A 310 -16.89 27.97 7.17
#